data_AF-B5G6R8-F1
#
_entry.id   AF-B5G6R8-F1
#
_cell.length_a   1.000
_cell.length_b   1.000
_cell.length_c   1.000
_cell.angle_alpha   90.00
_cell.angle_beta   90.00
_cell.angle_gamma   90.00
#
_symmetry.space_group_name_H-M   'P 1'
#
loop_
_entity.id
_entity.type
_entity.pdbx_description
1 polymer ?
#
loop_
_entity_poly.entity_id
_entity_poly.type
_entity_poly.pdbx_seq_one_letter_code
_entity_poly.pdbx_strand_id
1 'polypeptide(L)'
;KRPRSESSLRSQPRSGKRSQYRIRLEEKQKLRFHYGLTERQLLRYVRIAGKAKGSTGQVLLQLLEMRLDNILFRLGMASTIPGARQLVNHRHVLVNGRIVDIPSYRCKPRDIITTRNEQRSKVLVQNSMDSASREELPKHLTLDSSQYKGVVNQIIDSKWVGLKINELLVVEYYSRQT
;
A
#
# COMPACT_ATOMS: atom_id res chain seq x y z
N LYS A 1 -32.15 43.51 9.48
CA LYS A 1 -31.66 42.27 10.15
C LYS A 1 -30.14 42.42 10.32
N ARG A 2 -29.63 42.58 11.55
CA ARG A 2 -28.17 42.64 11.82
C ARG A 2 -27.58 41.22 11.76
N PRO A 3 -26.36 41.01 11.25
CA PRO A 3 -25.73 39.69 11.27
C PRO A 3 -25.32 39.33 12.70
N ARG A 4 -25.61 38.09 13.12
CA ARG A 4 -25.17 37.53 14.40
C ARG A 4 -23.64 37.47 14.41
N SER A 5 -23.04 38.00 15.47
CA SER A 5 -21.63 37.89 15.79
C SER A 5 -21.20 36.42 15.87
N GLU A 6 -20.01 36.16 15.35
CA GLU A 6 -19.36 34.86 15.31
C GLU A 6 -19.42 34.16 16.67
N SER A 7 -20.07 33.00 16.66
CA SER A 7 -20.13 32.08 17.76
C SER A 7 -18.73 31.60 18.14
N SER A 8 -18.38 31.82 19.40
CA SER A 8 -17.61 30.92 20.26
C SER A 8 -16.37 30.29 19.62
N LEU A 9 -15.20 30.86 19.94
CA LEU A 9 -13.92 30.16 19.94
C LEU A 9 -14.08 28.86 20.76
N ARG A 10 -14.47 27.78 20.07
CA ARG A 10 -14.49 26.44 20.63
C ARG A 10 -13.05 26.11 20.98
N SER A 11 -12.73 26.19 22.27
CA SER A 11 -11.46 25.78 22.82
C SER A 11 -11.13 24.38 22.27
N GLN A 12 -10.13 24.33 21.39
CA GLN A 12 -9.55 23.07 20.95
C GLN A 12 -9.15 22.33 22.25
N PRO A 13 -9.72 21.17 22.58
CA PRO A 13 -9.30 20.45 23.76
C PRO A 13 -7.81 20.19 23.58
N ARG A 14 -6.98 20.79 24.46
CA ARG A 14 -5.54 20.56 24.50
C ARG A 14 -5.35 19.06 24.43
N SER A 15 -4.70 18.57 23.37
CA SER A 15 -4.44 17.14 23.22
C SER A 15 -3.61 16.72 24.44
N GLY A 16 -4.26 16.11 25.43
CA GLY A 16 -3.59 15.60 26.61
C GLY A 16 -2.51 14.61 26.19
N LYS A 17 -1.52 14.37 27.07
CA LYS A 17 -0.47 13.38 26.84
C LYS A 17 -1.10 12.09 26.31
N ARG A 18 -0.77 11.71 25.07
CA ARG A 18 -1.35 10.51 24.44
C ARG A 18 -0.91 9.29 25.24
N SER A 19 -1.86 8.39 25.52
CA SER A 19 -1.53 7.12 26.16
C SER A 19 -0.66 6.27 25.22
N GLN A 20 0.20 5.43 25.79
CA GLN A 20 1.04 4.50 25.01
C GLN A 20 0.23 3.54 24.13
N TYR A 21 -0.99 3.18 24.58
CA TYR A 21 -1.93 2.43 23.75
C TYR A 21 -2.38 3.23 22.52
N ARG A 22 -2.77 4.50 22.70
CA ARG A 22 -3.23 5.37 21.62
C ARG A 22 -2.15 5.57 20.56
N ILE A 23 -0.90 5.79 20.97
CA ILE A 23 0.24 5.96 20.06
C ILE A 23 0.40 4.73 19.14
N ARG A 24 0.38 3.53 19.73
CA ARG A 24 0.51 2.27 18.97
C ARG A 24 -0.68 1.99 18.08
N LEU A 25 -1.89 2.27 18.57
CA LEU A 25 -3.11 2.17 17.79
C LEU A 25 -3.07 3.10 16.56
N GLU A 26 -2.62 4.35 16.73
CA GLU A 26 -2.49 5.31 15.63
C GLU A 26 -1.51 4.80 14.55
N GLU A 27 -0.34 4.27 14.91
CA GLU A 27 0.60 3.76 13.90
C GLU A 27 0.08 2.54 13.17
N LYS A 28 -0.58 1.63 13.89
CA LYS A 28 -1.27 0.50 13.28
C LYS A 28 -2.36 0.95 12.31
N GLN A 29 -3.13 2.00 12.66
CA GLN A 29 -4.17 2.52 11.77
C GLN A 29 -3.56 3.19 10.53
N LYS A 30 -2.47 3.95 10.64
CA LYS A 30 -1.76 4.52 9.48
C LYS A 30 -1.38 3.43 8.48
N LEU A 31 -0.77 2.36 8.95
CA LEU A 31 -0.40 1.21 8.11
C LEU A 31 -1.63 0.57 7.45
N ARG A 32 -2.68 0.33 8.23
CA ARG A 32 -3.92 -0.28 7.74
C ARG A 32 -4.57 0.54 6.63
N PHE A 33 -4.67 1.86 6.81
CA PHE A 33 -5.29 2.75 5.83
C PHE A 33 -4.42 2.95 4.60
N HIS A 34 -3.10 3.09 4.77
CA HIS A 34 -2.17 3.23 3.65
C HIS A 34 -2.31 2.06 2.67
N TYR A 35 -2.25 0.82 3.15
CA TYR A 35 -2.42 -0.36 2.30
C TYR A 35 -3.88 -0.77 2.09
N GLY A 36 -4.85 -0.02 2.62
CA GLY A 36 -6.29 -0.30 2.53
C GLY A 36 -6.70 -1.68 3.05
N LEU A 37 -6.08 -2.20 4.11
CA LEU A 37 -6.30 -3.57 4.59
C LEU A 37 -7.44 -3.66 5.61
N THR A 38 -8.06 -4.84 5.69
CA THR A 38 -8.91 -5.18 6.84
C THR A 38 -8.04 -5.55 8.04
N GLU A 39 -8.56 -5.37 9.26
CA GLU A 39 -7.84 -5.75 10.49
C GLU A 39 -7.47 -7.24 10.49
N ARG A 40 -8.38 -8.09 10.01
CA ARG A 40 -8.17 -9.55 9.89
C ARG A 40 -7.03 -9.89 8.92
N GLN A 41 -6.92 -9.19 7.80
CA GLN A 41 -5.82 -9.37 6.86
C GLN A 41 -4.50 -8.90 7.45
N LEU A 42 -4.48 -7.73 8.10
CA LEU A 42 -3.27 -7.21 8.73
C LEU A 42 -2.75 -8.16 9.81
N LEU A 43 -3.62 -8.63 10.70
CA LEU A 43 -3.30 -9.63 11.72
C LEU A 43 -2.70 -10.91 11.10
N ARG A 44 -3.24 -11.37 9.95
CA ARG A 44 -2.68 -12.52 9.23
C ARG A 44 -1.25 -12.25 8.76
N TYR A 45 -0.98 -11.07 8.20
CA TYR A 45 0.37 -10.70 7.78
C TYR A 45 1.34 -10.59 8.96
N VAL A 46 0.91 -10.04 10.09
CA VAL A 46 1.72 -9.97 11.33
C VAL A 46 2.09 -11.37 11.82
N ARG A 47 1.15 -12.32 11.81
CA ARG A 47 1.42 -13.71 12.18
C ARG A 47 2.39 -14.40 11.22
N ILE A 48 2.29 -14.12 9.92
CA ILE A 48 3.24 -14.65 8.93
C ILE A 48 4.63 -14.05 9.15
N ALA A 49 4.71 -12.74 9.36
CA ALA A 49 5.96 -12.03 9.62
C ALA A 49 6.62 -12.51 10.93
N GLY A 50 5.85 -12.74 11.99
CA GLY A 50 6.37 -13.23 13.27
C GLY A 50 6.89 -14.67 13.24
N LYS A 51 6.54 -15.45 12.21
CA LYS A 51 7.10 -16.79 11.96
C LYS A 51 8.32 -16.76 11.04
N ALA A 52 8.54 -15.66 10.33
CA ALA A 52 9.67 -15.52 9.43
C ALA A 52 10.96 -15.25 10.21
N LYS A 53 12.10 -15.58 9.60
CA LYS A 53 13.41 -15.24 10.18
C LYS A 53 13.68 -13.75 9.96
N GLY A 54 14.18 -13.06 10.99
CA GLY A 54 14.55 -11.65 10.94
C GLY A 54 13.61 -10.73 11.73
N SER A 55 13.68 -9.43 11.46
CA SER A 55 12.83 -8.44 12.13
C SER A 55 11.39 -8.53 11.65
N THR A 56 10.47 -8.87 12.56
CA THR A 56 9.03 -8.99 12.27
C THR A 56 8.46 -7.74 11.60
N GLY A 57 8.87 -6.54 12.05
CA GLY A 57 8.40 -5.28 11.50
C GLY A 57 8.85 -5.08 10.05
N GLN A 58 10.11 -5.38 9.74
CA GLN A 58 10.65 -5.28 8.39
C GLN A 58 9.99 -6.29 7.45
N VAL A 59 9.86 -7.55 7.89
CA VAL A 59 9.19 -8.58 7.09
C VAL A 59 7.72 -8.22 6.87
N LEU A 60 7.03 -7.66 7.86
CA LEU A 60 5.65 -7.19 7.68
C LEU A 60 5.56 -6.17 6.54
N LEU A 61 6.41 -5.14 6.54
CA LEU A 61 6.42 -4.12 5.48
C LEU A 61 6.75 -4.73 4.11
N GLN A 62 7.73 -5.65 4.04
CA GLN A 62 8.05 -6.38 2.81
C GLN A 62 6.83 -7.15 2.28
N LEU A 63 6.12 -7.87 3.14
CA LEU A 63 4.94 -8.64 2.75
C LEU A 63 3.80 -7.75 2.21
N LEU A 64 3.70 -6.52 2.72
CA LEU A 64 2.67 -5.57 2.30
C LEU A 64 3.04 -4.85 1.01
N GLU A 65 4.30 -4.44 0.86
CA GLU A 65 4.78 -3.77 -0.34
C GLU A 65 4.81 -4.71 -1.56
N MET A 66 5.11 -5.99 -1.34
CA MET A 66 5.18 -7.02 -2.40
C MET A 66 3.79 -7.53 -2.87
N ARG A 67 2.69 -6.87 -2.48
CA ARG A 67 1.36 -7.20 -2.98
C ARG A 67 1.13 -6.62 -4.37
N LEU A 68 0.37 -7.32 -5.20
CA LEU A 68 0.08 -6.90 -6.58
C LEU A 68 -0.61 -5.53 -6.65
N ASP A 69 -1.60 -5.28 -5.80
CA ASP A 69 -2.29 -3.98 -5.77
C ASP A 69 -1.35 -2.82 -5.41
N ASN A 70 -0.47 -3.04 -4.44
CA ASN A 70 0.51 -2.05 -4.05
C ASN A 70 1.59 -1.84 -5.13
N ILE A 71 2.07 -2.91 -5.77
CA ILE A 71 3.06 -2.79 -6.85
C ILE A 71 2.49 -2.02 -8.05
N LEU A 72 1.24 -2.26 -8.43
CA LEU A 72 0.58 -1.50 -9.51
C LEU A 72 0.49 0.00 -9.18
N PHE A 73 0.16 0.32 -7.93
CA PHE A 73 0.18 1.70 -7.45
C PHE A 73 1.60 2.30 -7.48
N ARG A 74 2.60 1.57 -7.00
CA ARG A 74 4.01 2.00 -7.02
C ARG A 74 4.56 2.18 -8.44
N LEU A 75 4.11 1.38 -9.40
CA LEU A 75 4.46 1.49 -10.82
C LEU A 75 3.73 2.66 -11.52
N GLY A 76 2.79 3.34 -10.87
CA GLY A 76 1.99 4.40 -11.48
C GLY A 76 0.89 3.90 -12.43
N MET A 77 0.72 2.58 -12.58
CA MET A 77 -0.33 1.99 -13.43
C MET A 77 -1.74 2.25 -12.89
N ALA A 78 -1.84 2.65 -11.62
CA ALA A 78 -3.07 3.11 -10.99
C ALA A 78 -2.74 4.32 -10.10
N SER A 79 -3.60 5.33 -10.12
CA SER A 79 -3.44 6.54 -9.30
C SER A 79 -3.64 6.31 -7.79
N THR A 80 -4.39 5.27 -7.41
CA THR A 80 -4.68 4.93 -6.01
C THR A 80 -4.69 3.42 -5.80
N ILE A 81 -4.40 2.96 -4.57
CA ILE A 81 -4.44 1.53 -4.22
C ILE A 81 -5.84 0.91 -4.42
N PRO A 82 -6.97 1.57 -4.04
CA PRO A 82 -8.29 1.06 -4.38
C PRO A 82 -8.52 0.92 -5.90
N GLY A 83 -8.04 1.89 -6.69
CA GLY A 83 -8.07 1.80 -8.16
C GLY A 83 -7.27 0.61 -8.69
N ALA A 84 -6.08 0.36 -8.15
CA ALA A 84 -5.27 -0.81 -8.50
C ALA A 84 -6.02 -2.12 -8.21
N ARG A 85 -6.72 -2.22 -7.08
CA ARG A 85 -7.55 -3.40 -6.75
C ARG A 85 -8.67 -3.60 -7.74
N GLN A 86 -9.31 -2.52 -8.18
CA GLN A 86 -10.35 -2.60 -9.20
C GLN A 86 -9.79 -3.15 -10.51
N LEU A 87 -8.63 -2.67 -10.95
CA LEU A 87 -7.97 -3.20 -12.16
C LEU A 87 -7.67 -4.69 -12.07
N VAL A 88 -7.16 -5.13 -10.91
CA VAL A 88 -6.88 -6.55 -10.66
C VAL A 88 -8.16 -7.38 -10.64
N ASN A 89 -9.15 -7.01 -9.82
CA ASN A 89 -10.43 -7.74 -9.71
C ASN A 89 -11.16 -7.84 -11.06
N HIS A 90 -11.04 -6.83 -11.91
CA HIS A 90 -11.66 -6.79 -13.24
C HIS A 90 -10.80 -7.46 -14.33
N ARG A 91 -9.74 -8.20 -13.97
CA ARG A 91 -8.91 -9.00 -14.90
C ARG A 91 -8.21 -8.17 -15.98
N HIS A 92 -7.81 -6.94 -15.65
CA HIS A 92 -7.01 -6.08 -16.53
C HIS A 92 -5.50 -6.33 -16.44
N VAL A 93 -5.06 -7.10 -15.45
CA VAL A 93 -3.65 -7.30 -15.11
C VAL A 93 -3.23 -8.74 -15.36
N LEU A 94 -2.04 -8.88 -15.93
CA LEU A 94 -1.38 -10.15 -16.19
C LEU A 94 -0.09 -10.20 -15.37
N VAL A 95 0.19 -11.34 -14.75
CA VAL A 95 1.48 -11.63 -14.12
C VAL A 95 2.10 -12.81 -14.86
N ASN A 96 3.30 -12.62 -15.41
CA ASN A 96 3.99 -13.61 -16.24
C ASN A 96 3.11 -14.15 -17.38
N GLY A 97 2.30 -13.28 -17.99
CA GLY A 97 1.38 -13.61 -19.09
C GLY A 97 0.08 -14.30 -18.68
N ARG A 98 -0.17 -14.54 -17.39
CA ARG A 98 -1.40 -15.15 -16.88
C ARG A 98 -2.27 -14.13 -16.17
N ILE A 99 -3.58 -14.22 -16.33
CA ILE A 99 -4.53 -13.34 -15.63
C ILE A 99 -4.48 -13.63 -14.13
N VAL A 100 -4.32 -12.56 -13.35
CA VAL A 100 -4.40 -12.61 -11.88
C VAL A 100 -5.47 -11.63 -11.43
N ASP A 101 -6.50 -12.13 -10.77
CA ASP A 101 -7.63 -11.36 -10.24
C ASP A 101 -7.63 -11.23 -8.72
N ILE A 102 -6.51 -11.56 -8.07
CA ILE A 102 -6.33 -11.49 -6.62
C ILE A 102 -5.42 -10.31 -6.27
N PRO A 103 -5.94 -9.21 -5.69
CA PRO A 103 -5.11 -8.04 -5.35
C PRO A 103 -4.06 -8.33 -4.28
N SER A 104 -4.35 -9.28 -3.39
CA SER A 104 -3.41 -9.77 -2.37
C SER A 104 -2.39 -10.77 -2.90
N TYR A 105 -2.32 -11.01 -4.21
CA TYR A 105 -1.28 -11.84 -4.82
C TYR A 105 0.09 -11.30 -4.41
N ARG A 106 0.95 -12.20 -3.93
CA ARG A 106 2.30 -11.85 -3.51
C ARG A 106 3.23 -11.99 -4.70
N CYS A 107 3.67 -10.87 -5.24
CA CYS A 107 4.62 -10.87 -6.33
C CYS A 107 5.98 -11.36 -5.84
N LYS A 108 6.66 -12.11 -6.70
CA LYS A 108 8.01 -12.62 -6.45
C LYS A 108 9.02 -11.77 -7.23
N PRO A 109 10.29 -11.79 -6.81
CA PRO A 109 11.36 -11.29 -7.65
C PRO A 109 11.30 -11.96 -9.03
N ARG A 110 11.56 -11.15 -10.06
CA ARG A 110 11.48 -11.46 -11.49
C ARG A 110 10.07 -11.63 -12.05
N ASP A 111 9.02 -11.38 -11.28
CA ASP A 111 7.67 -11.32 -11.83
C ASP A 111 7.53 -10.14 -12.80
N ILE A 112 6.96 -10.44 -13.96
CA ILE A 112 6.64 -9.47 -15.01
C ILE A 112 5.15 -9.16 -14.91
N ILE A 113 4.83 -7.88 -14.70
CA ILE A 113 3.46 -7.38 -14.57
C ILE A 113 3.14 -6.60 -15.85
N THR A 114 2.12 -7.02 -16.57
CA THR A 114 1.67 -6.37 -17.80
C THR A 114 0.16 -6.11 -17.77
N THR A 115 -0.27 -5.18 -18.61
CA THR A 115 -1.70 -4.95 -18.85
C THR A 115 -2.22 -5.89 -19.92
N ARG A 116 -3.50 -6.25 -19.82
CA ARG A 116 -4.17 -7.07 -20.83
C ARG A 116 -4.21 -6.34 -22.17
N ASN A 117 -4.05 -7.09 -23.26
CA ASN A 117 -4.12 -6.59 -24.64
C ASN A 117 -5.55 -6.26 -25.10
N GLU A 118 -6.25 -5.42 -24.34
CA GLU A 118 -7.56 -4.89 -24.66
C GLU A 118 -7.52 -3.37 -24.56
N GLN A 119 -8.18 -2.68 -25.49
CA GLN A 119 -8.13 -1.23 -25.56
C GLN A 119 -8.61 -0.57 -24.26
N ARG A 120 -9.68 -1.09 -23.66
CA ARG A 120 -10.21 -0.59 -22.39
C ARG A 120 -9.18 -0.67 -21.26
N SER A 121 -8.47 -1.80 -21.16
CA SER A 121 -7.41 -2.00 -20.16
C SER A 121 -6.27 -1.02 -20.35
N LYS A 122 -5.81 -0.85 -21.60
CA LYS A 122 -4.71 0.06 -21.95
C LYS A 122 -5.06 1.52 -21.66
N VAL A 123 -6.26 1.97 -22.03
CA VAL A 123 -6.72 3.34 -21.77
C VAL A 123 -6.76 3.65 -20.27
N LEU A 124 -7.26 2.73 -19.44
CA LEU A 124 -7.32 2.95 -17.98
C LEU A 124 -5.93 3.12 -17.36
N VAL A 125 -4.96 2.31 -17.78
CA VAL A 125 -3.58 2.39 -17.28
C VAL A 125 -2.85 3.60 -17.85
N GLN A 126 -3.06 3.92 -19.13
CA GLN A 126 -2.48 5.11 -19.75
C GLN A 126 -2.95 6.38 -19.03
N ASN A 127 -4.26 6.53 -18.81
CA ASN A 127 -4.80 7.67 -18.06
C ASN A 127 -4.21 7.79 -16.66
N SER A 128 -3.99 6.65 -15.99
CA SER A 128 -3.37 6.63 -14.67
C SER A 128 -1.91 7.08 -14.73
N MET A 129 -1.14 6.55 -15.68
CA MET A 129 0.26 6.90 -15.93
C MET A 129 0.45 8.37 -16.29
N ASP A 130 -0.47 8.95 -17.06
CA ASP A 130 -0.44 10.37 -17.45
C ASP A 130 -0.78 11.29 -16.27
N SER A 131 -1.70 10.85 -15.42
CA SER A 131 -2.10 11.60 -14.22
C SER A 131 -1.10 11.45 -13.06
N ALA A 132 -0.27 10.41 -13.07
CA ALA A 132 0.65 10.12 -12.00
C ALA A 132 1.78 11.16 -12.00
N SER A 133 1.90 11.90 -10.89
CA SER A 133 3.14 12.60 -10.59
C SER A 133 4.26 11.57 -10.59
N ARG A 134 5.29 11.79 -11.41
CA ARG A 134 6.46 10.89 -11.51
C ARG A 134 7.25 10.92 -10.20
N GLU A 135 6.73 10.29 -9.16
CA GLU A 135 7.51 9.93 -7.98
C GLU A 135 8.61 8.97 -8.44
N GLU A 136 9.80 9.12 -7.85
CA GLU A 136 10.90 8.24 -8.16
C GLU A 136 10.52 6.80 -7.85
N LEU A 137 10.55 5.96 -8.87
CA LEU A 137 10.27 4.54 -8.74
C LEU A 137 11.29 3.91 -7.79
N PRO A 138 10.83 3.15 -6.78
CA PRO A 138 11.73 2.41 -5.91
C PRO A 138 12.63 1.46 -6.72
N LYS A 139 13.91 1.33 -6.32
CA LYS A 139 14.91 0.50 -7.06
C LYS A 139 14.52 -0.97 -7.25
N HIS A 140 13.62 -1.50 -6.41
CA HIS A 140 13.14 -2.87 -6.54
C HIS A 140 12.15 -3.08 -7.70
N LEU A 141 11.68 -2.00 -8.33
CA LEU A 141 10.77 -2.02 -9.47
C LEU A 141 11.41 -1.34 -10.68
N THR A 142 11.14 -1.87 -11.85
CA THR A 142 11.43 -1.21 -13.14
C THR A 142 10.15 -1.13 -13.93
N LEU A 143 9.99 -0.03 -14.66
CA LEU A 143 8.84 0.22 -15.51
C LEU A 143 9.32 0.56 -16.91
N ASP A 144 8.79 -0.17 -17.88
CA ASP A 144 8.81 0.20 -19.29
C ASP A 144 7.45 0.83 -19.63
N SER A 145 7.44 2.17 -19.69
CA SER A 145 6.24 2.95 -19.98
C SER A 145 5.72 2.73 -21.41
N SER A 146 6.58 2.34 -22.35
CA SER A 146 6.17 2.12 -23.74
C SER A 146 5.32 0.86 -23.90
N GLN A 147 5.63 -0.17 -23.11
CA GLN A 147 4.96 -1.47 -23.16
C GLN A 147 3.95 -1.67 -22.03
N TYR A 148 3.78 -0.69 -21.13
CA TYR A 148 3.02 -0.84 -19.88
C TYR A 148 3.45 -2.09 -19.11
N LYS A 149 4.77 -2.28 -18.99
CA LYS A 149 5.37 -3.47 -18.43
C LYS A 149 6.19 -3.10 -17.19
N GLY A 150 5.77 -3.62 -16.05
CA GLY A 150 6.52 -3.56 -14.80
C GLY A 150 7.30 -4.84 -14.56
N VAL A 151 8.47 -4.74 -13.95
CA VAL A 151 9.24 -5.90 -13.48
C VAL A 151 9.63 -5.69 -12.02
N VAL A 152 9.42 -6.73 -11.21
CA VAL A 152 9.89 -6.77 -9.83
C VAL A 152 11.32 -7.31 -9.83
N ASN A 153 12.33 -6.48 -9.57
CA ASN A 153 13.73 -6.92 -9.66
C ASN A 153 14.15 -7.74 -8.44
N GLN A 154 13.75 -7.29 -7.25
CA GLN A 154 14.14 -7.89 -5.98
C GLN A 154 13.08 -7.66 -4.91
N ILE A 155 13.26 -8.29 -3.75
CA ILE A 155 12.45 -7.97 -2.57
C ILE A 155 12.82 -6.56 -2.09
N ILE A 156 11.82 -5.79 -1.71
CA ILE A 156 12.03 -4.43 -1.19
C ILE A 156 12.83 -4.43 0.12
N ASP A 157 13.74 -3.48 0.26
CA ASP A 157 14.36 -3.17 1.55
C ASP A 157 13.42 -2.26 2.37
N SER A 158 13.37 -2.43 3.69
CA SER A 158 12.51 -1.63 4.56
C SER A 158 12.78 -0.12 4.44
N LYS A 159 13.98 0.27 4.01
CA LYS A 159 14.39 1.67 3.78
C LYS A 159 13.70 2.33 2.58
N TRP A 160 13.17 1.57 1.64
CA TRP A 160 12.53 2.10 0.42
C TRP A 160 11.00 2.12 0.51
N VAL A 161 10.46 1.83 1.69
CA VAL A 161 9.04 1.94 1.96
C VAL A 161 8.67 3.42 1.99
N GLY A 162 7.77 3.87 1.10
CA GLY A 162 7.35 5.27 1.02
C GLY A 162 6.50 5.78 2.19
N LEU A 163 6.25 4.93 3.20
CA LEU A 163 5.47 5.26 4.39
C LEU A 163 6.39 5.52 5.58
N LYS A 164 6.35 6.74 6.13
CA LYS A 164 7.00 7.07 7.40
C LYS A 164 6.21 6.43 8.54
N ILE A 165 6.67 5.27 9.01
CA ILE A 165 6.04 4.53 10.11
C ILE A 165 7.10 3.96 11.04
N ASN A 166 6.74 3.84 12.32
CA ASN A 166 7.49 3.04 13.28
C ASN A 166 6.87 1.64 13.37
N GLU A 167 7.48 0.68 12.68
CA GLU A 167 7.02 -0.70 12.60
C GLU A 167 7.03 -1.43 13.95
N LEU A 168 7.90 -1.03 14.89
CA LEU A 168 7.98 -1.66 16.21
C LEU A 168 6.70 -1.42 17.02
N LEU A 169 6.14 -0.20 16.96
CA LEU A 169 4.88 0.14 17.63
C LEU A 169 3.69 -0.69 17.12
N VAL A 170 3.71 -1.06 15.84
CA VAL A 170 2.68 -1.93 15.25
C VAL A 170 2.83 -3.36 15.78
N VAL A 171 4.05 -3.87 15.87
CA VAL A 171 4.32 -5.21 16.45
C VAL A 171 3.91 -5.26 17.92
N GLU A 172 4.28 -4.24 18.71
CA GLU A 172 3.90 -4.11 20.12
C GLU A 172 2.39 -3.98 20.37
N TYR A 173 1.64 -3.48 19.39
CA TYR A 173 0.20 -3.43 19.48
C TYR A 173 -0.38 -4.85 19.47
N TYR A 174 0.07 -5.69 18.52
CA TYR A 174 -0.45 -7.04 18.35
C TYR A 174 0.07 -8.03 19.39
N SER A 175 1.28 -7.85 19.91
CA SER A 175 1.81 -8.71 20.98
C SER A 175 1.04 -8.63 22.30
N ARG A 176 0.27 -7.55 22.52
CA ARG A 176 -0.58 -7.37 23.72
C ARG A 176 -2.03 -7.78 23.50
N GLN A 177 -2.43 -8.09 22.27
CA GLN A 177 -3.79 -8.56 21.93
C GLN A 177 -3.88 -10.08 21.81
N THR A 178 -2.75 -10.77 21.68
CA THR A 178 -2.62 -12.24 21.71
C THR A 178 -2.23 -12.69 23.10
#